data_AF-A0A7W0D165-F1
#
_entry.id   AF-A0A7W0D165-F1
#
_cell.length_a   1.000
_cell.length_b   1.000
_cell.length_c   1.000
_cell.angle_alpha   90.00
_cell.angle_beta   90.00
_cell.angle_gamma   90.00
#
_symmetry.space_group_name_H-M   'P 1'
#
loop_
_entity.id
_entity.type
_entity.pdbx_description
1 polymer ?
#
loop_
_entity_poly.entity_id
_entity_poly.type
_entity_poly.pdbx_seq_one_letter_code
_entity_poly.pdbx_strand_id
1 'polypeptide(L)'
;MSWTLLAGSLAGVLGLALVAKLLRLGGAELASEDEAMAIAEAERPGFVAVSAVLAEDRQSAVVTGTDGEQVRLRRHGAQFVAEHA
;
A
#
# COMPACT_ATOMS: atom_id res chain seq x y z
N MET A 1 14.10 15.56 38.18
CA MET A 1 14.99 15.68 37.01
C MET A 1 14.23 15.14 35.79
N SER A 2 14.21 15.90 34.69
CA SER A 2 13.81 15.54 33.31
C SER A 2 12.47 14.85 33.01
N TRP A 3 11.56 14.63 33.96
CA TRP A 3 10.25 14.02 33.67
C TRP A 3 9.39 14.84 32.69
N THR A 4 9.40 16.17 32.81
CA THR A 4 8.71 17.08 31.89
C THR A 4 9.31 17.09 30.49
N LEU A 5 10.64 17.01 30.39
CA LEU A 5 11.35 16.89 29.11
C LEU A 5 11.06 15.56 28.42
N LEU A 6 11.02 14.46 29.18
CA LEU A 6 10.66 13.14 28.69
C LEU A 6 9.21 13.10 28.20
N ALA A 7 8.28 13.61 29.00
CA ALA A 7 6.86 13.65 28.64
C ALA A 7 6.61 14.53 27.40
N GLY A 8 7.27 15.69 27.32
CA GLY A 8 7.16 16.60 26.19
C GLY A 8 7.75 16.01 24.89
N SER A 9 8.93 15.39 24.97
CA SER A 9 9.54 14.77 23.78
C SER A 9 8.75 13.54 23.31
N LEU A 10 8.27 12.70 24.23
CA LEU A 10 7.43 11.55 23.89
C LEU A 10 6.10 11.99 23.26
N ALA A 11 5.45 13.00 23.83
CA ALA A 11 4.22 13.55 23.25
C ALA A 11 4.46 14.13 21.84
N GLY A 12 5.59 14.80 21.61
CA GLY A 12 5.97 15.30 20.29
C GLY A 12 6.16 14.19 19.26
N VAL A 13 6.89 13.12 19.61
CA VAL A 13 7.10 11.96 18.72
C VAL A 13 5.78 11.25 18.43
N LEU A 14 4.93 11.03 19.45
CA LEU A 14 3.61 10.43 19.26
C LEU A 14 2.69 11.31 18.40
N GLY A 15 2.76 12.63 18.57
CA GLY A 15 2.04 13.58 17.73
C GLY A 15 2.45 13.48 16.26
N LEU A 16 3.76 13.43 15.97
CA LEU A 16 4.27 13.23 14.61
C LEU A 16 3.88 11.87 14.05
N ALA A 17 3.95 10.80 14.84
CA ALA A 17 3.53 9.47 14.43
C ALA A 17 2.02 9.43 14.11
N LEU A 18 1.19 10.13 14.89
CA LEU A 18 -0.24 10.25 14.63
C LEU A 18 -0.50 11.01 13.32
N VAL A 19 0.21 12.11 13.07
CA VAL A 19 0.10 12.86 11.81
C VAL A 19 0.54 12.01 10.62
N ALA A 20 1.68 11.30 10.73
CA ALA A 20 2.13 10.38 9.70
C ALA A 20 1.07 9.28 9.42
N LYS A 21 0.46 8.73 10.46
CA LYS A 21 -0.63 7.75 10.35
C LYS A 21 -1.88 8.34 9.70
N LEU A 22 -2.30 9.55 10.07
CA LEU A 22 -3.42 10.26 9.46
C LEU A 22 -3.18 10.54 7.97
N LEU A 23 -1.93 10.82 7.60
CA LEU A 23 -1.50 11.01 6.21
C LEU A 23 -1.25 9.67 5.48
N ARG A 24 -1.48 8.52 6.13
CA ARG A 24 -1.18 7.16 5.61
C ARG A 24 0.28 6.98 5.16
N LEU A 25 1.21 7.75 5.73
CA LEU A 25 2.65 7.69 5.51
C LEU A 25 3.24 6.55 6.37
N GLY A 26 2.94 5.30 6.00
CA GLY A 26 3.35 4.15 6.81
C GLY A 26 3.35 2.79 6.11
N GLY A 27 2.73 2.69 4.94
CA GLY A 27 2.66 1.43 4.20
C GLY A 27 1.28 1.25 3.65
N ALA A 28 1.16 1.38 2.34
CA ALA A 28 0.13 0.63 1.66
C ALA A 28 0.68 -0.81 1.64
N GLU A 29 0.19 -1.65 2.53
CA GLU A 29 0.30 -3.11 2.37
C GLU A 29 -0.95 -3.54 1.64
N LEU A 30 -0.81 -4.51 0.73
CA LEU A 30 -1.98 -5.15 0.12
C LEU A 30 -2.66 -6.01 1.18
N ALA A 31 -3.85 -5.62 1.62
CA ALA A 31 -4.60 -6.34 2.64
C ALA A 31 -5.22 -7.63 2.08
N SER A 32 -5.58 -7.64 0.79
CA SER A 32 -6.20 -8.79 0.12
C SER A 32 -5.96 -8.83 -1.39
N GLU A 33 -6.27 -9.98 -1.99
CA GLU A 33 -6.31 -10.20 -3.44
C GLU A 33 -7.34 -9.29 -4.12
N ASP A 34 -8.52 -9.11 -3.50
CA ASP A 34 -9.55 -8.20 -3.99
C ASP A 34 -9.08 -6.73 -4.05
N GLU A 35 -8.32 -6.29 -3.04
CA GLU A 35 -7.74 -4.93 -3.05
C GLU A 35 -6.71 -4.78 -4.17
N ALA A 36 -5.89 -5.81 -4.41
CA ALA A 36 -4.95 -5.83 -5.52
C ALA A 36 -5.69 -5.71 -6.87
N MET A 37 -6.76 -6.48 -7.06
CA MET A 37 -7.58 -6.43 -8.27
C MET A 37 -8.18 -5.04 -8.49
N ALA A 38 -8.80 -4.44 -7.45
CA ALA A 38 -9.38 -3.11 -7.54
C ALA A 38 -8.35 -2.02 -7.87
N ILE A 39 -7.14 -2.11 -7.33
CA ILE A 39 -6.04 -1.18 -7.65
C ILE A 39 -5.61 -1.35 -9.12
N ALA A 40 -5.48 -2.57 -9.62
CA ALA A 40 -5.08 -2.82 -11.00
C ALA A 40 -6.11 -2.29 -12.01
N GLU A 41 -7.41 -2.45 -11.73
CA GLU A 41 -8.48 -1.89 -12.57
C GLU A 41 -8.54 -0.35 -12.50
N ALA A 42 -8.30 0.24 -11.32
CA ALA A 42 -8.28 1.69 -11.14
C ALA A 42 -7.10 2.35 -11.86
N GLU A 43 -5.92 1.72 -11.81
CA GLU A 43 -4.70 2.21 -12.46
C GLU A 43 -4.71 1.96 -13.98
N ARG A 44 -5.43 0.94 -14.46
CA ARG A 44 -5.48 0.57 -15.87
C ARG A 44 -6.91 0.52 -16.42
N PRO A 45 -7.38 1.63 -17.03
CA PRO A 45 -8.68 1.66 -17.67
C PRO A 45 -8.83 0.56 -18.73
N GLY A 46 -9.84 -0.29 -18.58
CA GLY A 46 -10.13 -1.39 -19.51
C GLY A 46 -9.45 -2.72 -19.17
N PHE A 47 -8.68 -2.80 -18.09
CA PHE A 47 -8.23 -4.06 -17.50
C PHE A 47 -9.35 -4.62 -16.61
N VAL A 48 -9.68 -5.91 -16.75
CA VAL A 48 -10.68 -6.61 -15.92
C VAL A 48 -9.96 -7.71 -15.17
N ALA A 49 -9.82 -7.54 -13.85
CA ALA A 49 -9.07 -8.47 -13.02
C ALA A 49 -9.88 -9.76 -12.76
N VAL A 50 -9.24 -10.91 -12.87
CA VAL A 50 -9.86 -12.24 -12.62
C VAL A 50 -9.24 -12.90 -11.40
N SER A 51 -7.94 -12.74 -11.22
CA SER A 51 -7.23 -13.29 -10.07
C SER A 51 -6.05 -12.40 -9.69
N ALA A 52 -5.68 -12.42 -8.42
CA ALA A 52 -4.48 -11.77 -7.93
C ALA A 52 -3.71 -12.73 -7.03
N VAL A 53 -2.37 -12.63 -7.09
CA VAL A 53 -1.46 -13.34 -6.20
C VAL A 53 -0.59 -12.31 -5.51
N LEU A 54 -0.66 -12.25 -4.18
CA LEU A 54 0.18 -11.37 -3.39
C LEU A 54 1.55 -11.99 -3.17
N ALA A 55 2.58 -11.15 -3.16
CA ALA A 55 3.87 -11.53 -2.62
C ALA A 55 3.78 -11.72 -1.09
N GLU A 56 4.64 -12.58 -0.55
CA GLU A 56 4.68 -12.89 0.89
C GLU A 56 4.93 -11.65 1.76
N ASP A 57 5.62 -10.65 1.20
CA ASP A 57 5.91 -9.37 1.85
C ASP A 57 4.73 -8.37 1.82
N ARG A 58 3.64 -8.69 1.11
CA ARG A 58 2.49 -7.81 0.84
C ARG A 58 2.84 -6.44 0.24
N GLN A 59 4.05 -6.30 -0.33
CA GLN A 59 4.54 -5.08 -0.98
C GLN A 59 4.35 -5.11 -2.50
N SER A 60 3.96 -6.26 -3.04
CA SER A 60 3.67 -6.42 -4.46
C SER A 60 2.61 -7.49 -4.69
N ALA A 61 1.95 -7.42 -5.84
CA ALA A 61 1.04 -8.45 -6.30
C ALA A 61 1.14 -8.60 -7.81
N VAL A 62 0.77 -9.77 -8.31
CA VAL A 62 0.55 -10.01 -9.74
C VAL A 62 -0.94 -10.22 -9.93
N VAL A 63 -1.54 -9.41 -10.78
CA VAL A 63 -2.97 -9.49 -11.13
C VAL A 63 -3.08 -10.01 -12.56
N THR A 64 -3.91 -11.02 -12.76
CA THR A 64 -4.20 -11.61 -14.07
C THR A 64 -5.58 -11.15 -14.53
N GLY A 65 -5.66 -10.65 -15.76
CA GLY A 65 -6.88 -10.19 -16.38
C GLY A 65 -7.59 -11.25 -17.22
N THR A 66 -8.76 -10.89 -17.75
CA THR A 66 -9.64 -11.80 -18.51
C THR A 66 -9.04 -12.29 -19.82
N ASP A 67 -8.15 -11.52 -20.44
CA ASP A 67 -7.54 -11.81 -21.74
C ASP A 67 -6.18 -12.52 -21.58
N GLY A 68 -5.85 -12.96 -20.36
CA GLY A 68 -4.59 -13.61 -20.01
C GLY A 68 -3.42 -12.65 -19.83
N GLU A 69 -3.68 -11.34 -19.86
CA GLU A 69 -2.73 -10.28 -19.60
C GLU A 69 -2.41 -10.17 -18.11
N GLN A 70 -1.15 -9.97 -17.77
CA GLN A 70 -0.69 -9.86 -16.38
C GLN A 70 -0.20 -8.45 -16.09
N VAL A 71 -0.54 -7.97 -14.90
CA VAL A 71 -0.14 -6.67 -14.38
C VAL A 71 0.55 -6.89 -13.05
N ARG A 72 1.77 -6.37 -12.90
CA ARG A 72 2.47 -6.33 -11.63
C ARG A 72 2.12 -5.04 -10.90
N LEU A 73 1.60 -5.19 -9.69
CA LEU A 73 1.48 -4.11 -8.74
C LEU A 73 2.76 -4.04 -7.93
N ARG A 74 3.42 -2.88 -7.97
CA ARG A 74 4.61 -2.60 -7.16
C ARG A 74 4.35 -1.40 -6.26
N ARG A 75 4.77 -1.49 -5.01
CA ARG A 75 4.76 -0.35 -4.10
C ARG A 75 5.67 0.76 -4.63
N HIS A 76 5.11 1.96 -4.80
CA HIS A 76 5.82 3.20 -5.09
C HIS A 76 5.54 4.21 -3.95
N GLY A 77 6.36 4.17 -2.90
CA GLY A 77 6.20 5.03 -1.73
C GLY A 77 4.99 4.66 -0.86
N ALA A 78 3.96 5.50 -0.87
CA ALA A 78 2.69 5.29 -0.14
C ALA A 78 1.54 4.83 -1.06
N GLN A 79 1.81 4.62 -2.35
CA GLN A 79 0.83 4.17 -3.33
C GLN A 79 1.34 2.90 -4.03
N PHE A 80 0.42 2.22 -4.73
CA PHE A 80 0.75 1.12 -5.63
C PHE A 80 0.63 1.60 -7.06
N VAL A 81 1.57 1.16 -7.91
CA VAL A 81 1.55 1.45 -9.34
C VAL A 81 1.43 0.12 -10.07
N ALA A 82 0.57 0.09 -11.09
CA ALA A 82 0.43 -1.02 -12.01
C ALA A 82 1.45 -0.90 -13.15
N GLU A 83 2.32 -1.90 -13.30
CA GLU A 83 3.28 -2.03 -14.38
C GLU A 83 3.01 -3.32 -15.16
N HIS A 84 3.34 -3.35 -16.45
CA HIS A 84 3.26 -4.57 -17.24
C HIS A 84 4.28 -5.61 -16.73
N ALA A 85 3.79 -6.83 -16.48
CA ALA A 85 4.64 -7.96 -16.11
C ALA A 85 5.30 -8.60 -17.35
#